data_AF-A0A967EU00-F1
#
_entry.id   AF-A0A967EU00-F1
#
_cell.length_a   1.000
_cell.length_b   1.000
_cell.length_c   1.000
_cell.angle_alpha   90.00
_cell.angle_beta   90.00
_cell.angle_gamma   90.00
#
_symmetry.space_group_name_H-M   'P 1'
#
loop_
_entity.id
_entity.type
_entity.pdbx_description
1 polymer ?
#
loop_
_entity_poly.entity_id
_entity_poly.type
_entity_poly.pdbx_seq_one_letter_code
_entity_poly.pdbx_strand_id
1 'polypeptide(L)'
;MADKTHDQEFIEYIVRAIVSHPDDVKTVRTVDEMGVLLTLKINPEDMGFVVGRQGQTARALRTLLKIIGAKANARINLKIEEPEGGRRSTPKKEEKSETNVEEDMVDDLKI
;
A
#
# COMPACT_ATOMS: atom_id res chain seq x y z
N MET A 1 -11.49 4.45 26.24
CA MET A 1 -11.39 3.64 25.00
C MET A 1 -11.03 4.63 23.90
N ALA A 2 -10.02 4.37 23.07
CA ALA A 2 -9.69 5.29 21.99
C ALA A 2 -10.89 5.37 21.04
N ASP A 3 -11.46 6.57 20.85
CA ASP A 3 -12.52 6.79 19.87
C ASP A 3 -11.99 6.37 18.50
N LYS A 4 -12.55 5.28 17.95
CA LYS A 4 -12.23 4.83 16.60
C LYS A 4 -12.90 5.78 15.62
N THR A 5 -12.16 6.22 14.61
CA THR A 5 -12.72 7.06 13.57
C THR A 5 -13.51 6.21 12.57
N HIS A 6 -14.51 6.81 11.93
CA HIS A 6 -15.44 6.11 11.01
C HIS A 6 -14.72 5.30 9.91
N ASP A 7 -13.60 5.82 9.40
CA ASP A 7 -12.73 5.13 8.42
C ASP A 7 -12.07 3.86 8.97
N GLN A 8 -11.69 3.85 10.25
CA GLN A 8 -11.13 2.66 10.92
C GLN A 8 -12.19 1.58 11.08
N GLU A 9 -13.36 1.96 11.60
CA GLU A 9 -14.48 1.03 11.82
C GLU A 9 -14.94 0.39 10.51
N PHE A 10 -15.03 1.20 9.45
CA PHE A 10 -15.40 0.72 8.12
C PHE A 10 -14.43 -0.34 7.59
N ILE A 11 -13.13 -0.11 7.71
CA ILE A 11 -12.12 -1.08 7.25
C ILE A 11 -12.09 -2.33 8.12
N GLU A 12 -12.14 -2.18 9.43
CA GLU A 12 -12.19 -3.32 10.34
C GLU A 12 -13.42 -4.18 10.07
N TYR A 13 -14.58 -3.57 9.86
CA TYR A 13 -15.81 -4.28 9.52
C TYR A 13 -15.66 -5.11 8.24
N ILE A 14 -15.17 -4.49 7.15
CA ILE A 14 -15.00 -5.20 5.87
C ILE A 14 -13.98 -6.31 5.98
N VAL A 15 -12.82 -6.03 6.57
CA VAL A 15 -11.73 -7.01 6.66
C VAL A 15 -12.14 -8.19 7.54
N ARG A 16 -12.78 -7.93 8.69
CA ARG A 16 -13.32 -8.99 9.57
C ARG A 16 -14.31 -9.91 8.87
N ALA A 17 -15.04 -9.42 7.87
CA ALA A 17 -15.98 -10.24 7.10
C ALA A 17 -15.32 -11.11 6.02
N ILE A 18 -14.05 -10.87 5.68
CA ILE A 18 -13.32 -11.56 4.59
C ILE A 18 -12.32 -12.59 5.13
N VAL A 19 -11.80 -12.36 6.35
CA VAL A 19 -10.71 -13.16 6.94
C VAL A 19 -11.22 -14.32 7.79
N SER A 20 -10.37 -15.30 8.03
CA SER A 20 -10.66 -16.44 8.91
C SER A 20 -10.43 -16.10 10.39
N HIS A 21 -9.49 -15.17 10.68
CA HIS A 21 -9.19 -14.72 12.04
C HIS A 21 -9.63 -13.26 12.25
N PRO A 22 -10.94 -13.01 12.49
CA PRO A 22 -11.44 -11.65 12.66
C PRO A 22 -10.86 -10.95 13.90
N ASP A 23 -10.50 -11.69 14.94
CA ASP A 23 -9.98 -11.13 16.19
C ASP A 23 -8.58 -10.55 16.05
N ASP A 24 -7.81 -11.02 15.06
CA ASP A 24 -6.46 -10.54 14.76
C ASP A 24 -6.46 -9.28 13.88
N VAL A 25 -7.63 -8.83 13.43
CA VAL A 25 -7.78 -7.60 12.64
C VAL A 25 -7.69 -6.38 13.55
N LYS A 26 -6.58 -5.65 13.42
CA LYS A 26 -6.31 -4.42 14.18
C LYS A 26 -5.89 -3.30 13.23
N THR A 27 -6.40 -2.09 13.47
CA THR A 27 -5.96 -0.91 12.73
C THR A 27 -5.23 0.09 13.62
N VAL A 28 -4.21 0.72 13.06
CA VAL A 28 -3.45 1.82 13.68
C VAL A 28 -3.57 3.04 12.77
N ARG A 29 -4.04 4.15 13.32
CA ARG A 29 -4.19 5.41 12.58
C ARG A 29 -3.13 6.40 13.02
N THR A 30 -2.36 6.89 12.07
CA THR A 30 -1.36 7.94 12.26
C THR A 30 -1.75 9.15 11.41
N VAL A 31 -1.66 10.34 11.98
CA VAL A 31 -1.92 11.60 11.27
C VAL A 31 -0.60 12.34 11.12
N ASP A 32 -0.29 12.77 9.90
CA ASP A 32 0.88 13.56 9.55
C ASP A 32 0.49 14.75 8.66
N GLU A 33 1.48 15.51 8.20
CA GLU A 33 1.28 16.67 7.32
C GLU A 33 0.74 16.30 5.92
N MET A 34 0.94 15.05 5.48
CA MET A 34 0.51 14.56 4.17
C MET A 34 -0.90 13.94 4.22
N GLY A 35 -1.40 13.62 5.41
CA GLY A 35 -2.76 13.15 5.65
C GLY A 35 -2.84 12.09 6.75
N VAL A 36 -3.61 11.04 6.49
CA VAL A 36 -3.91 9.96 7.42
C VAL A 36 -3.33 8.66 6.86
N LEU A 37 -2.45 8.03 7.62
CA LEU A 37 -1.97 6.69 7.35
C LEU A 37 -2.71 5.69 8.24
N LEU A 38 -3.50 4.83 7.61
CA LEU A 38 -4.16 3.70 8.23
C LEU A 38 -3.32 2.44 8.00
N THR A 39 -2.77 1.88 9.07
CA THR A 39 -2.01 0.63 9.04
C THR A 39 -2.90 -0.51 9.53
N LEU A 40 -3.09 -1.51 8.67
CA LEU A 40 -3.88 -2.70 8.94
C LEU A 40 -2.94 -3.85 9.31
N LYS A 41 -3.11 -4.38 10.53
CA LYS A 41 -2.47 -5.59 11.03
C LYS A 41 -3.47 -6.73 10.97
N ILE A 42 -3.05 -7.85 10.38
CA ILE A 42 -3.86 -9.07 10.26
C ILE A 42 -2.99 -10.31 10.48
N ASN A 43 -3.65 -11.45 10.68
CA ASN A 43 -2.98 -12.73 10.77
C ASN A 43 -2.25 -13.05 9.44
N PRO A 44 -1.02 -13.61 9.47
CA PRO A 44 -0.28 -14.03 8.27
C PRO A 44 -1.08 -14.93 7.33
N GLU A 45 -1.92 -15.82 7.85
CA GLU A 45 -2.73 -16.75 7.05
C GLU A 45 -3.82 -16.03 6.24
N ASP A 46 -4.25 -14.86 6.71
CA ASP A 46 -5.31 -14.08 6.09
C ASP A 46 -4.81 -13.07 5.03
N MET A 47 -3.49 -12.89 4.92
CA MET A 47 -2.86 -11.97 3.97
C MET A 47 -3.31 -12.23 2.52
N GLY A 48 -3.44 -13.50 2.13
CA GLY A 48 -3.86 -13.88 0.79
C GLY A 48 -5.27 -13.38 0.44
N PHE A 49 -6.19 -13.42 1.39
CA PHE A 49 -7.57 -12.97 1.21
C PHE A 49 -7.66 -11.44 1.11
N VAL A 50 -6.93 -10.72 1.96
CA VAL A 50 -6.98 -9.25 2.03
C VAL A 50 -6.24 -8.59 0.87
N VAL A 51 -5.08 -9.13 0.47
CA VAL A 51 -4.37 -8.63 -0.72
C VAL A 51 -5.15 -9.01 -1.98
N GLY A 52 -5.61 -10.25 -2.05
CA GLY A 52 -6.29 -10.80 -3.21
C GLY A 52 -5.37 -10.99 -4.41
N ARG A 53 -5.89 -11.61 -5.48
CA ARG A 53 -5.15 -11.86 -6.72
C ARG A 53 -4.63 -10.55 -7.31
N GLN A 54 -3.32 -10.43 -7.54
CA GLN A 54 -2.66 -9.21 -8.04
C GLN A 54 -2.94 -7.94 -7.21
N GLY A 55 -3.30 -8.08 -5.93
CA GLY A 55 -3.61 -6.94 -5.08
C GLY A 55 -4.98 -6.31 -5.35
N GLN A 56 -5.88 -6.97 -6.08
CA GLN A 56 -7.19 -6.40 -6.46
C GLN A 56 -8.04 -6.03 -5.24
N THR A 57 -8.13 -6.89 -4.23
CA THR A 57 -8.89 -6.62 -2.99
C THR A 57 -8.30 -5.42 -2.26
N ALA A 58 -6.98 -5.39 -2.06
CA ALA A 58 -6.31 -4.26 -1.40
C ALA A 58 -6.44 -2.95 -2.20
N ARG A 59 -6.52 -3.01 -3.54
CA ARG A 59 -6.79 -1.83 -4.38
C ARG A 59 -8.21 -1.33 -4.18
N ALA A 60 -9.20 -2.22 -4.14
CA ALA A 60 -10.60 -1.85 -3.89
C ALA A 60 -10.77 -1.17 -2.53
N LEU A 61 -10.18 -1.75 -1.46
CA LEU A 61 -10.19 -1.15 -0.12
C LEU A 61 -9.57 0.26 -0.12
N ARG A 62 -8.45 0.46 -0.81
CA ARG A 62 -7.82 1.79 -0.96
C ARG A 62 -8.73 2.78 -1.68
N THR A 63 -9.43 2.35 -2.73
CA THR A 63 -10.37 3.22 -3.45
C THR A 63 -11.52 3.66 -2.56
N LEU A 64 -12.09 2.74 -1.76
CA LEU A 64 -13.16 3.07 -0.82
C LEU A 64 -12.69 4.10 0.22
N LEU A 65 -11.49 3.91 0.79
CA LEU A 65 -10.90 4.86 1.73
C LEU A 65 -10.62 6.23 1.12
N LYS A 66 -10.19 6.28 -0.15
CA LYS A 66 -10.00 7.55 -0.86
C LYS A 66 -11.32 8.32 -0.98
N ILE A 67 -12.42 7.63 -1.26
CA ILE A 67 -13.75 8.26 -1.36
C ILE A 67 -14.22 8.77 0.02
N ILE A 68 -14.02 7.98 1.07
CA ILE A 68 -14.34 8.37 2.45
C ILE A 68 -13.50 9.59 2.87
N GLY A 69 -12.19 9.54 2.62
CA GLY A 69 -11.28 10.64 2.89
C GLY A 69 -11.62 11.92 2.12
N ALA A 70 -11.96 11.80 0.84
CA ALA A 70 -12.36 12.94 0.01
C ALA A 70 -13.58 13.67 0.59
N LYS A 71 -14.58 12.94 1.11
CA LYS A 71 -15.74 13.56 1.80
C LYS A 71 -15.35 14.30 3.09
N ALA A 72 -14.30 13.85 3.76
CA ALA A 72 -13.77 14.45 4.98
C ALA A 72 -12.65 15.49 4.72
N ASN A 73 -12.39 15.85 3.45
CA ASN A 73 -11.24 16.68 3.04
C ASN A 73 -9.88 16.17 3.57
N ALA A 74 -9.75 14.86 3.77
CA ALA A 74 -8.55 14.21 4.30
C ALA A 74 -8.01 13.18 3.30
N ARG A 75 -6.69 13.12 3.12
CA ARG A 75 -6.06 12.07 2.32
C ARG A 75 -5.82 10.84 3.19
N ILE A 76 -6.58 9.76 2.96
CA ILE A 76 -6.45 8.51 3.71
C ILE A 76 -5.72 7.47 2.88
N ASN A 77 -4.61 6.95 3.40
CA ASN A 77 -3.80 5.90 2.78
C ASN A 77 -3.86 4.62 3.61
N LEU A 78 -3.97 3.46 2.94
CA LEU A 78 -3.95 2.15 3.58
C LEU A 78 -2.62 1.43 3.34
N LYS A 79 -1.96 1.09 4.45
CA LYS A 79 -0.81 0.19 4.51
C LYS A 79 -1.26 -1.11 5.17
N ILE A 80 -0.93 -2.24 4.54
CA ILE A 80 -1.13 -3.56 5.14
C ILE A 80 0.23 -3.97 5.71
N GLU A 81 0.29 -4.28 6.99
CA GLU A 81 1.51 -4.68 7.67
C GLU A 81 1.75 -6.16 7.44
N GLU A 82 2.81 -6.47 6.71
CA GLU A 82 3.24 -7.84 6.51
C GLU A 82 4.00 -8.32 7.76
N PRO A 83 3.65 -9.48 8.34
CA PRO A 83 4.41 -10.08 9.42
C PRO A 83 5.82 -10.46 8.93
N GLU A 84 6.81 -10.39 9.83
CA GLU A 84 8.20 -10.73 9.51
C GLU A 84 8.27 -12.17 8.94
N GLY A 85 8.61 -12.29 7.65
CA GLY A 85 8.63 -13.56 6.91
C GLY A 85 7.72 -13.61 5.67
N GLY A 86 6.88 -12.60 5.44
CA GLY A 86 6.10 -12.46 4.19
C GLY A 86 7.00 -12.25 2.97
N ARG A 87 6.75 -13.01 1.89
CA ARG A 87 7.52 -12.98 0.63
C ARG A 87 7.75 -11.55 0.12
N ARG A 88 8.98 -11.04 0.21
CA ARG A 88 9.46 -9.97 -0.68
C ARG A 88 9.43 -10.47 -2.12
N SER A 89 8.40 -10.10 -2.85
CA SER A 89 8.45 -10.07 -4.32
C SER A 89 7.90 -8.74 -4.82
N THR A 90 8.54 -7.64 -4.42
CA THR A 90 8.71 -6.52 -5.33
C THR A 90 9.94 -6.82 -6.18
N PRO A 91 9.83 -7.11 -7.48
CA PRO A 91 11.00 -6.99 -8.34
C PRO A 91 11.40 -5.52 -8.26
N LYS A 92 12.57 -5.27 -7.66
CA LYS A 92 13.25 -3.97 -7.75
C LYS A 92 13.34 -3.69 -9.24
N LYS A 93 12.62 -2.69 -9.72
CA LYS A 93 12.72 -2.21 -11.09
C LYS A 93 14.18 -1.79 -11.25
N GLU A 94 14.98 -2.61 -11.91
CA GLU A 94 16.34 -2.27 -12.29
C GLU A 94 16.27 -0.94 -13.04
N GLU A 95 16.95 0.05 -12.47
CA GLU A 95 17.26 1.31 -13.13
C GLU A 95 18.01 0.93 -14.41
N LYS A 96 17.31 1.01 -15.55
CA LYS A 96 17.98 1.03 -16.83
C LYS A 96 18.79 2.32 -16.86
N SER A 97 20.08 2.21 -16.57
CA SER A 97 21.07 3.23 -16.93
C SER A 97 20.94 3.45 -18.43
N GLU A 98 20.44 4.62 -18.81
CA GLU A 98 20.49 5.09 -20.18
C GLU A 98 21.96 5.19 -20.58
N THR A 99 22.34 4.38 -21.57
CA THR A 99 23.66 4.41 -22.19
C THR A 99 23.79 5.74 -22.94
N ASN A 100 24.55 6.70 -22.40
CA ASN A 100 25.06 7.81 -23.21
C ASN A 100 26.09 7.23 -24.19
N VAL A 101 25.68 7.01 -25.43
CA VAL A 101 26.56 6.69 -26.56
C VAL A 101 26.72 7.96 -27.38
N GLU A 102 27.46 8.94 -26.87
CA GLU A 102 27.86 10.13 -27.62
C GLU A 102 29.21 10.62 -27.12
N GLU A 103 30.30 9.91 -27.43
CA GLU A 103 31.66 10.51 -27.37
C GLU A 103 32.73 9.78 -28.22
N ASP A 104 32.35 9.00 -29.24
CA ASP A 104 33.31 8.32 -30.14
C ASP A 104 33.09 8.65 -31.65
N MET A 105 32.63 9.87 -31.99
CA MET A 105 32.44 10.26 -33.41
C MET A 105 33.01 11.63 -33.80
N VAL A 106 33.99 12.16 -33.07
CA VAL A 106 34.73 13.36 -33.50
C VAL A 106 36.23 13.25 -33.27
N ASP A 107 36.91 12.34 -33.98
CA ASP A 107 38.34 12.60 -34.28
C ASP A 107 38.83 12.06 -35.63
N ASP A 108 37.92 11.66 -36.54
CA ASP A 108 38.30 11.12 -37.86
C ASP A 108 37.79 11.98 -39.03
N LEU A 109 37.78 13.31 -38.86
CA LEU A 109 37.50 14.22 -39.97
C LEU A 109 38.31 15.54 -39.92
N LYS A 110 39.47 15.47 -40.59
CA LYS A 110 40.12 16.54 -41.39
C LYS A 110 40.98 17.63 -40.71
N ILE A 111 42.23 17.62 -41.22
CA ILE A 111 43.23 18.69 -41.45
C ILE A 111 44.34 18.81 -40.40
#